data_AF-M0CV30-F1
#
_entry.id   AF-M0CV30-F1
#
_cell.length_a   1.000
_cell.length_b   1.000
_cell.length_c   1.000
_cell.angle_alpha   90.00
_cell.angle_beta   90.00
_cell.angle_gamma   90.00
#
_symmetry.space_group_name_H-M   'P 1'
#
loop_
_entity.id
_entity.type
_entity.pdbx_description
1 polymer ?
#
loop_
_entity_poly.entity_id
_entity_poly.type
_entity_poly.pdbx_seq_one_letter_code
_entity_poly.pdbx_strand_id
1 'polypeptide(L)'
;MERTLMNVIQSCVDLAQHVRASEGLSPSGMSKEEIEALANAGIISEETEDRIAEAVGFRNVLAHRYGDIDHDVVYGVLQENLHWFDRFQREVAQWF
;
A
#
# COMPACT_ATOMS: atom_id res chain seq x y z
N MET A 1 -6.57 -12.49 -10.74
CA MET A 1 -7.14 -11.33 -10.01
C MET A 1 -6.42 -11.17 -8.68
N GLU A 2 -6.54 -12.15 -7.78
CA GLU A 2 -5.98 -12.08 -6.42
C GLU A 2 -4.45 -11.83 -6.37
N ARG A 3 -3.68 -12.56 -7.19
CA ARG A 3 -2.23 -12.32 -7.36
C ARG A 3 -1.88 -10.94 -7.90
N THR A 4 -2.74 -10.36 -8.73
CA THR A 4 -2.52 -9.02 -9.30
C THR A 4 -2.61 -7.95 -8.21
N LEU A 5 -3.61 -8.02 -7.34
CA LEU A 5 -3.74 -7.11 -6.20
C LEU A 5 -2.55 -7.23 -5.25
N MET A 6 -2.17 -8.45 -4.88
CA MET A 6 -1.03 -8.68 -4.00
C MET A 6 0.27 -8.10 -4.58
N ASN A 7 0.45 -8.17 -5.90
CA ASN A 7 1.59 -7.57 -6.58
C ASN A 7 1.55 -6.05 -6.56
N VAL A 8 0.39 -5.42 -6.84
CA VAL A 8 0.23 -3.96 -6.81
C VAL A 8 0.54 -3.41 -5.41
N ILE A 9 -0.04 -4.03 -4.37
CA ILE A 9 0.22 -3.65 -2.98
C ILE A 9 1.70 -3.79 -2.64
N GLN A 10 2.35 -4.89 -3.07
CA GLN A 10 3.78 -5.07 -2.85
C GLN A 10 4.59 -3.98 -3.56
N SER A 11 4.24 -3.61 -4.80
CA SER A 11 4.90 -2.53 -5.52
C SER A 11 4.76 -1.17 -4.83
N CYS A 12 3.62 -0.87 -4.21
CA CYS A 12 3.45 0.35 -3.40
C CYS A 12 4.40 0.36 -2.19
N VAL A 13 4.53 -0.77 -1.50
CA VAL A 13 5.45 -0.92 -0.36
C VAL A 13 6.91 -0.83 -0.80
N ASP A 14 7.27 -1.39 -1.95
CA ASP A 14 8.63 -1.31 -2.50
C ASP A 14 8.97 0.13 -2.92
N LEU A 15 8.01 0.86 -3.50
CA LEU A 15 8.17 2.26 -3.85
C LEU A 15 8.34 3.14 -2.59
N ALA A 16 7.52 2.90 -1.57
CA ALA A 16 7.63 3.59 -0.29
C ALA A 16 9.01 3.36 0.37
N GLN A 17 9.49 2.11 0.39
CA GLN A 17 10.85 1.80 0.86
C GLN A 17 11.93 2.52 0.07
N HIS A 18 11.78 2.61 -1.25
CA HIS A 18 12.74 3.29 -2.10
C HIS A 18 12.81 4.80 -1.79
N VAL A 19 11.64 5.45 -1.71
CA VAL A 19 11.51 6.87 -1.35
C VAL A 19 12.06 7.13 0.06
N ARG A 20 11.67 6.29 1.04
CA ARG A 20 12.16 6.35 2.42
C ARG A 20 13.68 6.28 2.50
N ALA A 21 14.28 5.35 1.76
CA ALA A 21 15.73 5.18 1.70
C ALA A 21 16.43 6.37 1.03
N SER A 22 15.81 6.97 0.00
CA SER A 22 16.31 8.19 -0.66
C SER A 22 16.32 9.38 0.29
N GLU A 23 15.27 9.54 1.10
CA GLU A 23 15.10 10.65 2.04
C GLU A 23 15.82 10.47 3.39
N GLY A 24 16.50 9.33 3.59
CA GLY A 24 17.18 9.04 4.85
C GLY A 24 16.25 8.90 6.06
N LEU A 25 14.96 8.63 5.82
CA LEU A 25 13.95 8.43 6.86
C LEU A 25 14.27 7.14 7.63
N SER A 26 13.95 7.12 8.93
CA SER A 26 14.30 6.00 9.82
C SER A 26 13.69 4.68 9.31
N PRO A 27 14.44 3.56 9.37
CA PRO A 27 13.94 2.28 8.92
C PRO A 27 12.77 1.83 9.76
N SER A 28 11.74 1.34 9.07
CA SER A 28 10.60 0.72 9.70
C SER A 28 10.58 -0.77 9.40
N GLY A 29 10.15 -1.57 10.36
CA GLY A 29 10.23 -3.04 10.27
C GLY A 29 9.03 -3.63 9.54
N MET A 30 7.96 -2.86 9.38
CA MET A 30 6.68 -3.32 8.84
C MET A 30 6.24 -2.56 7.60
N SER A 31 5.62 -3.28 6.67
CA SER A 31 5.14 -2.71 5.40
C SER A 31 4.15 -1.54 5.55
N LYS A 32 3.43 -1.45 6.68
CA LYS A 32 2.55 -0.31 6.99
C LYS A 32 3.35 0.93 7.38
N GLU A 33 4.36 0.75 8.22
CA GLU A 33 5.20 1.84 8.70
C GLU A 33 5.98 2.50 7.54
N GLU A 34 6.28 1.75 6.46
CA GLU A 34 6.86 2.32 5.25
C GLU A 34 5.92 3.33 4.57
N ILE A 35 4.61 3.10 4.60
CA ILE A 35 3.60 4.03 4.06
C ILE A 35 3.43 5.22 5.02
N GLU A 36 3.35 4.96 6.32
CA GLU A 36 3.27 6.00 7.36
C GLU A 36 4.46 6.96 7.28
N ALA A 37 5.66 6.46 6.98
CA ALA A 37 6.85 7.29 6.82
C ALA A 37 6.71 8.33 5.69
N LEU A 38 6.05 7.97 4.57
CA LEU A 38 5.80 8.88 3.45
C LEU A 38 4.80 9.97 3.84
N ALA A 39 3.75 9.62 4.60
CA ALA A 39 2.76 10.59 5.06
C ALA A 39 3.35 11.57 6.08
N ASN A 40 4.14 11.06 7.03
CA ASN A 40 4.88 11.88 8.00
C ASN A 40 5.87 12.85 7.33
N ALA A 41 6.42 12.47 6.17
CA ALA A 41 7.27 13.32 5.35
C ALA A 41 6.49 14.29 4.45
N GLY A 42 5.15 14.23 4.44
CA GLY A 42 4.29 15.07 3.59
C GLY A 42 4.29 14.69 2.11
N ILE A 43 4.77 13.49 1.76
CA ILE A 43 4.90 12.99 0.38
C ILE A 43 3.55 12.50 -0.15
N ILE A 44 2.76 11.88 0.73
CA ILE A 44 1.40 11.43 0.45
C ILE A 44 0.44 12.04 1.48
N SER A 45 -0.84 12.13 1.13
CA SER A 45 -1.85 12.60 2.08
C SER A 45 -2.20 11.53 3.11
N GLU A 46 -2.62 11.94 4.32
CA GLU A 46 -3.11 11.02 5.38
C GLU A 46 -4.22 10.10 4.85
N GLU A 47 -5.10 10.64 3.99
CA GLU A 47 -6.18 9.87 3.36
C GLU A 47 -5.63 8.75 2.44
N THR A 48 -4.56 9.01 1.70
CA THR A 48 -3.88 7.99 0.88
C THR A 48 -3.18 6.97 1.77
N GLU A 49 -2.54 7.41 2.85
CA GLU A 49 -1.84 6.56 3.80
C GLU A 49 -2.78 5.55 4.46
N ASP A 50 -3.88 6.00 5.04
CA ASP A 50 -4.91 5.15 5.64
C ASP A 50 -5.35 4.02 4.67
N ARG A 51 -5.60 4.38 3.40
CA ARG A 51 -6.12 3.46 2.39
C ARG A 51 -5.08 2.45 1.92
N ILE A 52 -3.84 2.89 1.69
CA ILE A 52 -2.77 1.98 1.28
C ILE A 52 -2.36 1.08 2.47
N ALA A 53 -2.33 1.60 3.69
CA ALA A 53 -2.05 0.82 4.91
C ALA A 53 -3.13 -0.25 5.17
N GLU A 54 -4.41 0.08 4.93
CA GLU A 54 -5.51 -0.89 4.97
C GLU A 54 -5.30 -2.02 3.94
N ALA A 55 -4.96 -1.67 2.70
CA ALA A 55 -4.68 -2.64 1.64
C ALA A 55 -3.48 -3.55 1.98
N VAL A 56 -2.40 -2.99 2.52
CA VAL A 56 -1.24 -3.76 3.03
C VAL A 56 -1.65 -4.74 4.12
N GLY A 57 -2.49 -4.31 5.06
CA GLY A 57 -3.04 -5.18 6.10
C GLY A 57 -3.90 -6.31 5.53
N PHE A 58 -4.77 -5.97 4.56
CA PHE A 58 -5.62 -6.93 3.87
C PHE A 58 -4.80 -8.00 3.15
N ARG A 59 -3.73 -7.62 2.43
CA ARG A 59 -2.79 -8.57 1.80
C ARG A 59 -2.21 -9.57 2.80
N ASN A 60 -1.83 -9.11 4.00
CA ASN A 60 -1.28 -9.99 5.03
C ASN A 60 -2.33 -11.00 5.52
N VAL A 61 -3.58 -10.57 5.71
CA VAL A 61 -4.69 -11.48 6.08
C VAL A 61 -4.96 -12.48 4.95
N LEU A 62 -4.93 -12.03 3.70
CA LEU A 62 -5.15 -12.85 2.52
C LEU A 62 -4.09 -13.95 2.38
N ALA A 63 -2.82 -13.59 2.57
CA ALA A 63 -1.70 -14.52 2.50
C ALA A 63 -1.75 -15.59 3.61
N HIS A 64 -2.24 -15.25 4.81
CA HIS A 64 -2.32 -16.18 5.94
C HIS A 64 -3.57 -17.07 5.92
N ARG A 65 -4.68 -16.63 5.30
CA ARG A 65 -5.96 -17.36 5.26
C ARG A 65 -6.25 -18.00 3.90
N TYR A 66 -5.22 -18.22 3.10
CA TYR A 66 -5.33 -18.76 1.74
C TYR A 66 -6.05 -20.13 1.76
N GLY A 67 -7.36 -20.13 1.48
CA GLY A 67 -8.21 -21.33 1.51
C GLY A 67 -9.67 -21.09 1.95
N ASP A 68 -9.92 -20.11 2.82
CA ASP A 68 -11.25 -19.88 3.45
C ASP A 68 -11.87 -18.50 3.11
N ILE A 69 -11.20 -17.70 2.27
CA ILE A 69 -11.65 -16.34 1.93
C ILE A 69 -12.55 -16.35 0.70
N ASP A 70 -13.70 -15.70 0.86
CA ASP A 70 -14.68 -15.46 -0.19
C ASP A 70 -14.12 -14.51 -1.27
N HIS A 71 -14.06 -14.99 -2.51
CA HIS A 71 -13.52 -14.25 -3.65
C HIS A 71 -14.32 -12.97 -3.95
N ASP A 72 -15.62 -12.93 -3.63
CA ASP A 72 -16.45 -11.74 -3.85
C ASP A 72 -16.05 -10.58 -2.93
N VAL A 73 -15.66 -10.88 -1.69
CA VAL A 73 -15.15 -9.87 -0.73
C VAL A 73 -13.84 -9.28 -1.23
N VAL A 74 -12.92 -10.12 -1.72
CA VAL A 74 -11.64 -9.69 -2.28
C VAL A 74 -11.88 -8.79 -3.49
N TYR A 75 -12.84 -9.14 -4.34
CA TYR A 75 -13.15 -8.39 -5.55
C TYR A 75 -13.76 -7.01 -5.26
N GLY A 76 -14.65 -6.92 -4.25
CA GLY A 76 -15.22 -5.65 -3.80
C GLY A 76 -14.16 -4.68 -3.28
N VAL A 77 -13.30 -5.16 -2.37
CA VAL A 77 -12.19 -4.38 -1.82
C VAL A 77 -11.23 -3.94 -2.94
N LEU A 78 -11.00 -4.78 -3.94
CA LEU A 78 -10.18 -4.44 -5.11
C LEU A 78 -10.77 -3.26 -5.90
N GLN A 79 -12.04 -3.37 -6.28
CA GLN A 79 -12.74 -2.35 -7.08
C GLN A 79 -12.74 -1.00 -6.36
N GLU A 80 -12.99 -0.99 -5.06
CA GLU A 80 -13.00 0.23 -4.27
C GLU A 80 -11.60 0.83 -4.10
N ASN A 81 -10.53 0.03 -4.07
CA ASN A 81 -9.18 0.52 -3.81
C ASN A 81 -8.36 0.90 -5.04
N LEU A 82 -8.80 0.58 -6.26
CA LEU A 82 -8.05 0.86 -7.50
C LEU A 82 -7.67 2.34 -7.66
N HIS A 83 -8.57 3.25 -7.30
CA HIS A 83 -8.31 4.68 -7.42
C HIS A 83 -7.29 5.20 -6.39
N TRP A 84 -7.16 4.54 -5.23
CA TRP A 84 -6.17 4.89 -4.22
C TRP A 84 -4.76 4.54 -4.64
N PHE A 85 -4.55 3.40 -5.32
CA PHE A 85 -3.23 3.06 -5.87
C PHE A 85 -2.75 4.06 -6.92
N ASP A 86 -3.67 4.50 -7.77
CA ASP A 86 -3.39 5.53 -8.77
C ASP A 86 -3.10 6.89 -8.11
N ARG A 87 -3.86 7.29 -7.08
CA ARG A 87 -3.56 8.50 -6.30
C ARG A 87 -2.21 8.43 -5.62
N PHE A 88 -1.90 7.32 -4.95
CA PHE A 88 -0.59 7.09 -4.33
C PHE A 88 0.55 7.26 -5.34
N GLN A 89 0.42 6.66 -6.52
CA GLN A 89 1.40 6.80 -7.59
C GLN A 89 1.59 8.27 -8.01
N ARG A 90 0.49 9.03 -8.15
CA ARG A 90 0.56 10.46 -8.51
C ARG A 90 1.22 11.29 -7.42
N GLU A 91 0.86 11.09 -6.16
CA GLU A 91 1.43 11.83 -5.02
C GLU A 91 2.94 11.57 -4.92
N VAL A 92 3.37 10.31 -5.02
CA VAL A 92 4.80 9.96 -5.04
C VAL A 92 5.52 10.52 -6.28
N ALA A 93 4.88 10.50 -7.46
CA ALA A 93 5.48 11.02 -8.69
C ALA A 93 5.56 12.55 -8.74
N GLN A 94 4.72 13.28 -7.99
CA GLN A 94 4.82 14.73 -7.85
C GLN A 94 5.93 15.16 -6.90
N TRP A 95 6.31 14.28 -5.98
CA TRP A 95 7.41 14.50 -5.06
C TRP A 95 8.79 14.32 -5.72
N PHE A 96 8.91 13.37 -6.66
CA PHE A 96 10.13 13.05 -7.42
C PHE A 96 10.50 14.15 -8.44
#